data_AF-A0A953N1D7-F1
#
_entry.id   AF-A0A953N1D7-F1
#
_cell.length_a   1.000
_cell.length_b   1.000
_cell.length_c   1.000
_cell.angle_alpha   90.00
_cell.angle_beta   90.00
_cell.angle_gamma   90.00
#
_symmetry.space_group_name_H-M   'P 1'
#
loop_
_entity.id
_entity.type
_entity.pdbx_description
1 polymer ?
#
loop_
_entity_poly.entity_id
_entity_poly.type
_entity_poly.pdbx_seq_one_letter_code
_entity_poly.pdbx_strand_id
1 'polypeptide(L)'
;MDFHPPIHSRSTEELLKMAADAASWQPEARALARMELDKRGIPAEDVKDREVAFSAASIALEALHEQHARESYTFGKMAEIFLSAPFLLVVKVLSWKIHLNFKLGLTELDRRNYKRKYRQHMAMLILGTAFYRVVLVALFSI
;
A
#
# COMPACT_ATOMS: atom_id res chain seq x y z
N MET A 1 -30.88 -15.73 3.25
CA MET A 1 -29.59 -15.00 3.21
C MET A 1 -29.06 -15.23 1.82
N ASP A 2 -29.12 -14.21 0.99
CA ASP A 2 -28.98 -14.41 -0.45
C ASP A 2 -27.60 -13.89 -0.87
N PHE A 3 -26.63 -14.80 -0.92
CA PHE A 3 -25.32 -14.49 -1.48
C PHE A 3 -25.47 -14.31 -3.00
N HIS A 4 -24.90 -13.23 -3.52
CA HIS A 4 -24.89 -12.93 -4.95
C HIS A 4 -23.42 -12.87 -5.40
N PRO A 5 -22.94 -13.83 -6.22
CA PRO A 5 -23.63 -15.01 -6.72
C PRO A 5 -23.87 -16.07 -5.62
N PRO A 6 -24.88 -16.97 -5.80
CA PRO A 6 -25.17 -18.05 -4.87
C PRO A 6 -23.97 -18.96 -4.62
N ILE A 7 -23.82 -19.48 -3.39
CA ILE A 7 -22.63 -20.25 -3.00
C ILE A 7 -22.38 -21.49 -3.88
N HIS A 8 -23.44 -22.23 -4.23
CA HIS A 8 -23.32 -23.39 -5.11
C HIS A 8 -22.86 -23.04 -6.54
N SER A 9 -23.09 -21.80 -6.99
CA SER A 9 -22.67 -21.35 -8.32
C SER A 9 -21.21 -20.88 -8.37
N ARG A 10 -20.56 -20.71 -7.21
CA ARG A 10 -19.17 -20.27 -7.12
C ARG A 10 -18.20 -21.41 -7.46
N SER A 11 -17.04 -21.02 -7.98
CA SER A 11 -15.96 -21.95 -8.29
C SER A 11 -15.35 -22.56 -7.02
N THR A 12 -14.77 -23.75 -7.11
CA THR A 12 -14.07 -24.40 -5.98
C THR A 12 -12.94 -23.52 -5.43
N GLU A 13 -12.20 -22.84 -6.30
CA GLU A 13 -11.14 -21.91 -5.89
C GLU A 13 -11.70 -20.71 -5.10
N GLU A 14 -12.85 -20.17 -5.50
CA GLU A 14 -13.50 -19.09 -4.77
C GLU A 14 -14.02 -19.56 -3.42
N LEU A 15 -14.60 -20.76 -3.33
CA LEU A 15 -15.05 -21.35 -2.07
C LEU A 15 -13.87 -21.62 -1.11
N LEU A 16 -12.73 -22.08 -1.64
CA LEU A 16 -11.49 -22.24 -0.86
C LEU A 16 -11.00 -20.89 -0.33
N LYS A 17 -11.01 -19.84 -1.15
CA LYS A 17 -10.68 -18.47 -0.71
C LYS A 17 -11.66 -17.96 0.34
N MET A 18 -12.96 -18.19 0.17
CA MET A 18 -13.98 -17.83 1.17
C MET A 18 -13.72 -18.53 2.50
N ALA A 19 -13.48 -19.84 2.48
CA ALA A 19 -13.18 -20.60 3.69
C ALA A 19 -11.90 -20.09 4.40
N ALA A 20 -10.87 -19.77 3.61
CA ALA A 20 -9.56 -19.33 4.08
C ALA A 20 -9.50 -17.90 4.61
N ASP A 21 -10.18 -16.96 3.95
CA ASP A 21 -10.08 -15.53 4.24
C ASP A 21 -11.08 -15.08 5.31
N ALA A 22 -10.63 -15.13 6.57
CA ALA A 22 -11.41 -14.70 7.73
C ALA A 22 -11.64 -13.18 7.78
N ALA A 23 -10.83 -12.38 7.07
CA ALA A 23 -10.91 -10.91 7.12
C ALA A 23 -11.97 -10.38 6.15
N SER A 24 -12.11 -11.01 4.98
CA SER A 24 -13.05 -10.56 3.94
C SER A 24 -14.45 -11.15 4.05
N TRP A 25 -14.62 -12.27 4.76
CA TRP A 25 -15.88 -13.02 4.78
C TRP A 25 -16.44 -13.23 6.19
N GLN A 26 -17.76 -13.08 6.32
CA GLN A 26 -18.47 -13.36 7.56
C GLN A 26 -18.42 -14.85 7.93
N PRO A 27 -18.42 -15.20 9.24
CA PRO A 27 -18.35 -16.60 9.68
C PRO A 27 -19.40 -17.50 9.03
N GLU A 28 -20.62 -17.02 8.80
CA GLU A 28 -21.69 -17.79 8.16
C GLU A 28 -21.37 -18.11 6.69
N ALA A 29 -20.80 -17.16 5.95
CA ALA A 29 -20.39 -17.38 4.55
C ALA A 29 -19.27 -18.43 4.46
N ARG A 30 -18.34 -18.42 5.42
CA ARG A 30 -17.25 -19.39 5.53
C ARG A 30 -17.77 -20.79 5.85
N ALA A 31 -18.71 -20.90 6.78
CA ALA A 31 -19.34 -22.17 7.10
C ALA A 31 -20.08 -22.76 5.89
N LEU A 32 -20.84 -21.94 5.16
CA LEU A 32 -21.53 -22.39 3.95
C LEU A 32 -20.57 -22.78 2.82
N ALA A 33 -19.45 -22.07 2.67
CA ALA A 33 -18.43 -22.44 1.69
C ALA A 33 -17.77 -23.79 2.03
N ARG A 34 -17.47 -24.05 3.31
CA ARG A 34 -16.95 -25.35 3.78
C ARG A 34 -17.95 -26.48 3.53
N MET A 35 -19.22 -26.27 3.82
CA MET A 35 -20.27 -27.25 3.53
C MET A 35 -20.39 -27.55 2.03
N GLU A 36 -20.24 -26.54 1.18
CA GLU A 36 -20.29 -26.73 -0.28
C GLU A 36 -19.03 -27.44 -0.81
N LEU A 37 -17.86 -27.17 -0.24
CA LEU A 37 -16.61 -27.89 -0.55
C LEU A 37 -16.68 -29.36 -0.16
N ASP A 38 -17.25 -29.66 1.01
CA ASP A 38 -17.48 -31.03 1.50
C ASP A 38 -18.43 -31.79 0.55
N LYS A 39 -19.54 -31.16 0.13
CA LYS A 39 -20.45 -31.71 -0.90
C LYS A 39 -19.76 -32.03 -2.22
N ARG A 40 -18.71 -31.28 -2.58
CA ARG A 40 -17.92 -31.49 -3.80
C ARG A 40 -16.83 -32.55 -3.62
N GLY A 41 -16.74 -33.18 -2.44
CA GLY A 41 -15.74 -34.19 -2.13
C GLY A 41 -14.33 -33.64 -1.94
N ILE A 42 -14.20 -32.35 -1.63
CA ILE A 42 -12.89 -31.76 -1.31
C ILE A 42 -12.50 -32.15 0.12
N PRO A 43 -11.33 -32.78 0.33
CA PRO A 43 -10.87 -33.17 1.65
C PRO A 43 -10.81 -31.97 2.61
N ALA A 44 -11.25 -32.17 3.86
CA ALA A 44 -11.16 -31.15 4.90
C ALA A 44 -9.71 -30.72 5.19
N GLU A 45 -8.75 -31.63 4.96
CA GLU A 45 -7.31 -31.35 5.10
C GLU A 45 -6.84 -30.32 4.07
N ASP A 46 -7.24 -30.44 2.80
CA ASP A 46 -6.92 -29.46 1.76
C ASP A 46 -7.47 -28.06 2.07
N VAL A 47 -8.68 -28.00 2.65
CA VAL A 47 -9.28 -26.73 3.08
C VAL A 47 -8.51 -26.11 4.24
N LYS A 48 -8.10 -26.94 5.21
CA LYS A 48 -7.32 -26.51 6.38
C LYS A 48 -5.92 -26.04 5.99
N ASP A 49 -5.26 -26.72 5.06
CA ASP A 49 -3.94 -26.33 4.56
C ASP A 49 -4.00 -24.98 3.85
N ARG A 50 -5.07 -24.73 3.08
CA ARG A 50 -5.31 -23.41 2.46
C ARG A 50 -5.61 -22.32 3.50
N GLU A 51 -6.36 -22.63 4.55
CA GLU A 51 -6.58 -21.72 5.69
C GLU A 51 -5.28 -21.36 6.40
N VAL A 52 -4.43 -22.35 6.67
CA VAL A 52 -3.12 -22.14 7.31
C VAL A 52 -2.20 -21.33 6.39
N ALA A 53 -2.14 -21.66 5.10
CA ALA A 53 -1.33 -20.92 4.13
C ALA A 53 -1.79 -19.46 3.99
N PHE A 54 -3.11 -19.22 3.94
CA PHE A 54 -3.67 -17.87 3.81
C PHE A 54 -3.42 -17.02 5.07
N SER A 55 -3.62 -17.60 6.25
CA SER A 55 -3.35 -16.92 7.52
C SER A 55 -1.85 -16.64 7.73
N ALA A 56 -0.97 -17.56 7.35
CA ALA A 56 0.48 -17.30 7.38
C ALA A 56 0.86 -16.16 6.41
N ALA A 57 0.27 -16.14 5.22
CA ALA A 57 0.51 -15.08 4.24
C ALA A 57 -0.02 -13.71 4.71
N SER A 58 -1.20 -13.66 5.36
CA SER A 58 -1.75 -12.42 5.90
C SER A 58 -0.90 -11.86 7.03
N ILE A 59 -0.43 -12.71 7.96
CA ILE A 59 0.47 -12.32 9.04
C ILE A 59 1.80 -11.77 8.47
N ALA A 60 2.36 -12.45 7.47
CA ALA A 60 3.58 -11.98 6.82
C ALA A 60 3.39 -10.63 6.13
N LEU A 61 2.25 -10.42 5.47
CA LEU A 61 1.92 -9.15 4.82
C LEU A 61 1.74 -8.01 5.84
N GLU A 62 1.08 -8.28 6.96
CA GLU A 62 0.93 -7.32 8.07
C GLU A 62 2.29 -6.95 8.66
N ALA A 63 3.17 -7.92 8.91
CA ALA A 63 4.51 -7.68 9.39
C ALA A 63 5.33 -6.79 8.43
N LEU A 64 5.23 -7.03 7.12
CA LEU A 64 5.84 -6.18 6.10
C LEU A 64 5.24 -4.77 6.08
N HIS A 65 3.92 -4.65 6.20
CA HIS A 65 3.24 -3.36 6.31
C HIS A 65 3.69 -2.55 7.53
N GLU A 66 3.87 -3.20 8.68
CA GLU A 66 4.40 -2.55 9.88
C GLU A 66 5.86 -2.12 9.71
N GLN A 67 6.69 -2.99 9.13
CA GLN A 67 8.09 -2.68 8.84
C GLN A 67 8.21 -1.47 7.90
N HIS A 68 7.43 -1.46 6.82
CA HIS A 68 7.39 -0.33 5.88
C HIS A 68 6.89 0.95 6.53
N ALA A 69 5.88 0.89 7.40
CA ALA A 69 5.35 2.06 8.09
C ALA A 69 6.39 2.74 8.99
N ARG A 70 7.31 1.96 9.59
CA ARG A 70 8.36 2.45 10.51
C ARG A 70 9.63 2.92 9.79
N GLU A 71 9.83 2.49 8.55
CA GLU A 71 11.03 2.82 7.79
C GLU A 71 11.17 4.33 7.58
N SER A 72 12.40 4.83 7.66
CA SER A 72 12.73 6.25 7.50
C SER A 72 13.80 6.42 6.44
N TYR A 73 13.84 7.61 5.83
CA TYR A 73 14.98 7.98 5.02
C TYR A 73 16.26 8.04 5.87
N THR A 74 17.38 7.70 5.26
CA THR A 74 18.70 8.03 5.80
C THR A 74 18.91 9.54 5.71
N PHE A 75 19.80 10.06 6.57
CA PHE A 75 20.12 11.49 6.56
C PHE A 75 20.58 11.98 5.18
N GLY A 76 21.43 11.22 4.49
CA GLY A 76 21.90 11.56 3.14
C GLY A 76 20.76 11.70 2.12
N LYS A 77 19.75 10.81 2.17
CA LYS A 77 18.57 10.93 1.30
C LYS A 77 17.69 12.12 1.66
N MET A 78 17.56 12.47 2.94
CA MET A 78 16.84 13.68 3.33
C MET A 78 17.54 14.95 2.83
N ALA A 79 18.88 15.02 2.93
CA ALA A 79 19.68 16.13 2.43
C ALA A 79 19.57 16.27 0.89
N GLU A 80 19.63 15.15 0.16
CA GLU A 80 19.43 15.12 -1.29
C GLU A 80 18.06 15.68 -1.69
N ILE A 81 16.98 15.24 -1.03
CA ILE A 81 15.62 15.74 -1.27
C ILE A 81 15.54 17.23 -0.93
N PHE A 82 16.11 17.66 0.18
CA PHE A 82 16.10 19.05 0.62
C PHE A 82 16.79 19.97 -0.40
N LEU A 83 17.99 19.62 -0.85
CA LEU A 83 18.78 20.42 -1.81
C LEU A 83 18.15 20.45 -3.19
N SER A 84 17.55 19.33 -3.63
CA SER A 84 16.88 19.24 -4.93
C SER A 84 15.42 19.73 -4.91
N ALA A 85 14.86 20.09 -3.75
CA ALA A 85 13.45 20.42 -3.58
C ALA A 85 12.91 21.47 -4.56
N PRO A 86 13.58 22.62 -4.78
CA PRO A 86 13.08 23.64 -5.72
C PRO A 86 13.02 23.10 -7.15
N PHE A 87 14.05 22.35 -7.56
CA PHE A 87 14.13 21.76 -8.90
C PHE A 87 13.03 20.71 -9.09
N LEU A 88 12.83 19.81 -8.13
CA LEU A 88 11.77 18.79 -8.17
C LEU A 88 10.38 19.42 -8.31
N LEU A 89 10.11 20.52 -7.61
CA LEU A 89 8.83 21.23 -7.72
C LEU A 89 8.67 21.93 -9.08
N VAL A 90 9.73 22.58 -9.58
CA VAL A 90 9.71 23.20 -10.92
C VAL A 90 9.45 22.15 -12.00
N VAL A 91 10.15 21.01 -11.95
CA VAL A 91 9.93 19.89 -12.88
C VAL A 91 8.51 19.38 -12.79
N LYS A 92 7.94 19.23 -11.58
CA LYS A 92 6.53 18.81 -11.42
C LYS A 92 5.55 19.82 -12.05
N VAL A 93 5.73 21.11 -11.80
CA VAL A 93 4.87 22.16 -12.37
C VAL A 93 4.99 22.19 -13.90
N LEU A 94 6.21 22.06 -14.43
CA LEU A 94 6.45 22.01 -15.86
C LEU A 94 5.83 20.75 -16.49
N SER A 95 5.99 19.60 -15.84
CA SER A 95 5.43 18.32 -16.27
C SER A 95 3.91 18.37 -16.33
N TRP A 96 3.26 19.01 -15.36
CA TRP A 96 1.81 19.23 -15.39
C TRP A 96 1.38 20.07 -16.60
N LYS A 97 2.11 21.15 -16.92
CA LYS A 97 1.81 21.98 -18.10
C LYS A 97 1.91 21.21 -19.41
N ILE A 98 2.86 20.30 -19.53
CA ILE A 98 3.10 19.48 -20.72
C ILE A 98 2.37 18.13 -20.69
N HIS A 99 1.41 17.94 -19.77
CA HIS A 99 0.63 16.70 -19.60
C HIS A 99 1.48 15.44 -19.35
N LEU A 100 2.70 15.62 -18.83
CA LEU A 100 3.56 14.53 -18.37
C LEU A 100 3.27 14.24 -16.89
N ASN A 101 3.00 12.97 -16.59
CA ASN A 101 2.75 12.52 -15.22
C ASN A 101 4.08 12.26 -14.48
N PHE A 102 4.80 13.32 -14.14
CA PHE A 102 5.99 13.21 -13.30
C PHE A 102 5.61 12.96 -11.84
N LYS A 103 5.96 11.77 -11.34
CA LYS A 103 5.68 11.37 -9.96
C LYS A 103 6.90 11.69 -9.09
N LEU A 104 6.71 12.48 -8.04
CA LEU A 104 7.74 12.78 -7.03
C LEU A 104 8.09 11.58 -6.11
N GLY A 105 7.75 10.35 -6.50
CA GLY A 105 7.85 9.15 -5.64
C GLY A 105 6.86 9.10 -4.46
N LEU A 106 6.17 10.20 -4.15
CA LEU A 106 5.19 10.31 -3.05
C LEU A 106 4.01 9.33 -3.19
N THR A 107 3.50 9.13 -4.40
CA THR A 107 2.41 8.16 -4.67
C THR A 107 2.85 6.72 -4.45
N GLU A 108 4.12 6.40 -4.66
CA GLU A 108 4.64 5.05 -4.43
C GLU A 108 4.87 4.79 -2.94
N LEU A 109 5.34 5.79 -2.21
CA LEU A 109 5.46 5.75 -0.76
C LEU A 109 4.11 5.54 -0.07
N ASP A 110 3.07 6.24 -0.54
CA ASP A 110 1.72 6.11 0.00
C ASP A 110 1.12 4.73 -0.31
N ARG A 111 1.23 4.28 -1.57
CA ARG A 111 0.72 2.96 -2.01
C ARG A 111 1.35 1.78 -1.25
N ARG A 112 2.62 1.88 -0.85
CA ARG A 112 3.35 0.82 -0.14
C ARG A 112 3.35 0.99 1.39
N ASN A 113 2.50 1.87 1.93
CA ASN A 113 2.36 2.15 3.36
C ASN A 113 3.62 2.72 4.05
N TYR A 114 4.51 3.39 3.31
CA TYR A 114 5.70 4.07 3.88
C TYR A 114 5.35 5.44 4.50
N LYS A 115 4.43 5.45 5.48
CA LYS A 115 3.88 6.68 6.08
C LYS A 115 4.94 7.61 6.65
N ARG A 116 5.99 7.07 7.28
CA ARG A 116 7.07 7.88 7.86
C ARG A 116 7.96 8.51 6.79
N LYS A 117 8.43 7.75 5.79
CA LYS A 117 9.17 8.29 4.64
C LYS A 117 8.35 9.33 3.89
N TYR A 118 7.04 9.11 3.68
CA TYR A 118 6.16 10.08 3.04
C TYR A 118 6.19 11.44 3.77
N ARG A 119 6.02 11.44 5.10
CA ARG A 119 6.07 12.66 5.91
C ARG A 119 7.45 13.34 5.85
N GLN A 120 8.53 12.56 5.93
CA GLN A 120 9.89 13.09 5.83
C GLN A 120 10.16 13.71 4.46
N HIS A 121 9.74 13.06 3.38
CA HIS A 121 9.87 13.58 2.02
C HIS A 121 9.15 14.93 1.89
N MET A 122 7.89 14.99 2.33
CA MET A 122 7.11 16.23 2.25
C MET A 122 7.73 17.36 3.07
N ALA A 123 8.17 17.06 4.29
CA ALA A 123 8.85 18.04 5.14
C ALA A 123 10.12 18.59 4.49
N MET A 124 10.95 17.72 3.89
CA MET A 124 12.18 18.15 3.22
C MET A 124 11.90 18.97 1.95
N LEU A 125 10.86 18.64 1.19
CA LEU A 125 10.44 19.47 0.05
C LEU A 125 10.01 20.89 0.50
N ILE A 126 9.22 20.99 1.56
CA ILE A 126 8.73 22.27 2.09
C ILE A 126 9.91 23.09 2.64
N LEU A 127 10.71 22.49 3.53
CA LEU A 127 11.85 23.14 4.17
C LEU A 127 12.91 23.56 3.13
N GLY A 128 13.24 22.70 2.18
CA GLY A 128 14.19 23.01 1.12
C GLY A 128 13.72 24.18 0.27
N THR A 129 12.45 24.16 -0.15
CA THR A 129 11.88 25.27 -0.95
C THR A 129 11.85 26.59 -0.18
N ALA A 130 11.48 26.55 1.11
CA ALA A 130 11.49 27.74 1.96
C ALA A 130 12.91 28.30 2.15
N PHE A 131 13.88 27.43 2.40
CA PHE A 131 15.29 27.79 2.53
C PHE A 131 15.80 28.53 1.29
N TYR A 132 15.59 27.97 0.09
CA TYR A 132 16.01 28.62 -1.14
C TYR A 132 15.31 29.96 -1.39
N ARG A 133 14.02 30.09 -1.02
CA ARG A 133 13.34 31.39 -1.11
C ARG A 133 14.02 32.46 -0.25
N VAL A 134 14.34 32.13 1.00
CA VAL A 134 15.03 33.07 1.91
C VAL A 134 16.41 33.46 1.35
N VAL A 135 17.18 32.49 0.86
CA VAL A 135 18.49 32.72 0.27
C VAL A 135 18.39 33.63 -0.96
N LEU A 136 17.44 33.39 -1.87
CA LEU A 136 17.25 34.23 -3.04
C LEU A 136 16.86 35.66 -2.65
N VAL A 137 15.91 35.84 -1.73
CA VAL A 137 15.52 37.17 -1.25
C VAL A 137 16.73 37.90 -0.66
N ALA A 138 17.53 37.24 0.18
CA ALA A 138 18.72 37.85 0.77
C ALA A 138 19.76 38.26 -0.28
N LEU A 139 19.98 37.42 -1.31
CA LEU A 139 20.93 37.71 -2.39
C LEU A 139 20.50 38.89 -3.28
N PHE A 140 19.20 39.06 -3.53
CA PHE A 140 18.66 40.14 -4.36
C PHE A 140 18.29 41.41 -3.56
N SER A 141 18.42 41.39 -2.23
CA SER A 141 18.19 42.56 -1.36
C SER A 141 19.48 43.33 -1.03
N ILE A 142 20.61 42.92 -1.62
CA ILE A 142 21.93 43.57 -1.58
C ILE A 142 22.15 44.26 -2.91
#